data_AF-A0A940ZJZ1-F1
#
_entry.id   AF-A0A940ZJZ1-F1
#
_cell.length_a   1.000
_cell.length_b   1.000
_cell.length_c   1.000
_cell.angle_alpha   90.00
_cell.angle_beta   90.00
_cell.angle_gamma   90.00
#
_symmetry.space_group_name_H-M   'P 1'
#
loop_
_entity.id
_entity.type
_entity.pdbx_description
1 polymer ?
#
loop_
_entity_poly.entity_id
_entity_poly.type
_entity_poly.pdbx_seq_one_letter_code
_entity_poly.pdbx_strand_id
1 'polypeptide(L)'
;MKSNKSIDELDALIDEIIVDAYGDDEQSWAFRQAFEDELTLTKKAFVIGEPVIVLAFDYEHERRGVTARCRREDGTEYQVAACDLFFPRGTTAARYVAAYRRWLGTDPSPPVKVPTKRKPQKATNEDLDLTHDLELIALAVKGNAISCRIPGKGQVTLRSTRSWDVVPGELITVTPRKKWRYAGHPYLSGEIKGWRFDVAALNLTPLTLEDEGMWLPNEEYWGEPDKPLEGWEKQIITRGPRPAYEMEQVIPGEDPDDPDTDPILESVELKEAGDYGEARRTLMNLLVADLRCLDAHAHLGNLAFDHQVEKAIRHYEVGVHIGELSLGENFDGLLPWGHINNRPFLRCLNGYGLCLWRLGRIKEAGDVFTRMLWLNPTDNQGVRFLINDVRNGKAWHE
;
A
#
# COMPACT_ATOMS: atom_id res chain seq x y z
N MET A 1 -12.90 -21.55 14.10
CA MET A 1 -12.17 -22.65 13.41
C MET A 1 -10.79 -22.25 12.89
N LYS A 2 -10.55 -21.01 12.39
CA LYS A 2 -9.21 -20.59 11.92
C LYS A 2 -8.15 -20.43 13.03
N SER A 3 -8.54 -20.02 14.24
CA SER A 3 -7.62 -19.81 15.37
C SER A 3 -6.90 -21.09 15.84
N ASN A 4 -7.58 -22.24 15.90
CA ASN A 4 -6.94 -23.49 16.33
C ASN A 4 -5.91 -24.00 15.31
N LYS A 5 -6.17 -23.85 14.01
CA LYS A 5 -5.26 -24.32 12.96
C LYS A 5 -3.92 -23.56 12.96
N SER A 6 -3.96 -22.25 13.20
CA SER A 6 -2.76 -21.41 13.33
C SER A 6 -1.91 -21.78 14.56
N ILE A 7 -2.57 -22.16 15.66
CA ILE A 7 -1.88 -22.61 16.88
C ILE A 7 -1.17 -23.95 16.66
N ASP A 8 -1.84 -24.91 16.03
CA ASP A 8 -1.26 -26.23 15.74
C ASP A 8 -0.05 -26.12 14.79
N GLU A 9 -0.08 -25.18 13.84
CA GLU A 9 1.04 -24.88 12.93
C GLU A 9 2.24 -24.28 13.67
N LEU A 10 2.00 -23.43 14.67
CA LEU A 10 3.08 -22.88 15.51
C LEU A 10 3.68 -23.93 16.44
N ASP A 11 2.86 -24.82 17.02
CA ASP A 11 3.35 -25.93 17.84
C ASP A 11 4.26 -26.86 17.03
N ALA A 12 3.86 -27.23 15.81
CA ALA A 12 4.68 -28.04 14.92
C ALA A 12 6.02 -27.36 14.58
N LEU A 13 6.02 -26.04 14.36
CA LEU A 13 7.25 -25.27 14.11
C LEU A 13 8.13 -25.19 15.36
N ILE A 14 7.56 -25.06 16.55
CA ILE A 14 8.31 -25.09 17.81
C ILE A 14 8.99 -26.45 17.96
N ASP A 15 8.24 -27.54 17.80
CA ASP A 15 8.75 -28.91 17.88
C ASP A 15 9.89 -29.17 16.89
N GLU A 16 9.81 -28.60 15.68
CA GLU A 16 10.89 -28.64 14.69
C GLU A 16 12.13 -27.86 15.17
N ILE A 17 11.97 -26.64 15.67
CA ILE A 17 13.08 -25.79 16.13
C ILE A 17 13.80 -26.42 17.34
N ILE A 18 13.06 -27.03 18.26
CA ILE A 18 13.62 -27.54 19.53
C ILE A 18 13.89 -29.05 19.51
N VAL A 19 13.80 -29.72 18.35
CA VAL A 19 13.83 -31.18 18.21
C VAL A 19 15.01 -31.85 18.93
N ASP A 20 16.17 -31.22 18.93
CA ASP A 20 17.41 -31.70 19.56
C ASP A 20 17.89 -30.81 20.72
N ALA A 21 17.00 -29.98 21.29
CA ALA A 21 17.33 -29.02 22.35
C ALA A 21 16.68 -29.39 23.70
N TYR A 22 17.52 -29.65 24.70
CA TYR A 22 17.11 -30.09 26.03
C TYR A 22 17.24 -28.97 27.07
N GLY A 23 16.11 -28.53 27.61
CA GLY A 23 16.06 -27.47 28.62
C GLY A 23 16.10 -26.06 28.02
N ASP A 24 15.80 -25.07 28.85
CA ASP A 24 15.46 -23.71 28.39
C ASP A 24 16.65 -23.00 27.71
N ASP A 25 17.89 -23.25 28.14
CA ASP A 25 19.11 -22.69 27.55
C ASP A 25 19.37 -23.21 26.12
N GLU A 26 19.34 -24.55 25.94
CA GLU A 26 19.52 -25.18 24.63
C GLU A 26 18.39 -24.79 23.68
N GLN A 27 17.15 -24.73 24.18
CA GLN A 27 15.98 -24.32 23.38
C GLN A 27 16.07 -22.86 22.95
N SER A 28 16.50 -21.96 23.84
CA SER A 28 16.72 -20.55 23.49
C SER A 28 17.83 -20.40 22.43
N TRP A 29 18.89 -21.20 22.53
CA TRP A 29 19.95 -21.23 21.52
C TRP A 29 19.44 -21.73 20.17
N ALA A 30 18.60 -22.78 20.15
CA ALA A 30 17.92 -23.28 18.96
C ALA A 30 17.07 -22.19 18.28
N PHE A 31 16.29 -21.41 19.03
CA PHE A 31 15.55 -20.27 18.49
C PHE A 31 16.46 -19.20 17.89
N ARG A 32 17.56 -18.87 18.58
CA ARG A 32 18.54 -17.91 18.05
C ARG A 32 19.14 -18.39 16.73
N GLN A 33 19.45 -19.68 16.63
CA GLN A 33 20.01 -20.27 15.40
C GLN A 33 18.97 -20.26 14.27
N ALA A 34 17.73 -20.67 14.56
CA ALA A 34 16.61 -20.62 13.62
C ALA A 34 16.37 -19.18 13.08
N PHE A 35 16.46 -18.17 13.95
CA PHE A 35 16.38 -16.78 13.51
C PHE A 35 17.54 -16.38 12.60
N GLU A 36 18.77 -16.77 12.92
CA GLU A 36 19.93 -16.43 12.09
C GLU A 36 19.88 -17.09 10.71
N ASP A 37 19.45 -18.36 10.64
CA ASP A 37 19.43 -19.15 9.41
C ASP A 37 18.27 -18.74 8.47
N GLU A 38 17.08 -18.51 9.04
CA GLU A 38 15.85 -18.26 8.26
C GLU A 38 15.59 -16.77 8.04
N LEU A 39 16.17 -15.91 8.88
CA LEU A 39 16.06 -14.45 8.80
C LEU A 39 17.38 -13.89 8.28
N THR A 40 17.70 -14.17 7.01
CA THR A 40 18.81 -13.52 6.28
C THR A 40 18.86 -12.03 6.63
N LEU A 41 19.95 -11.63 7.29
CA LEU A 41 20.01 -10.40 8.07
C LEU A 41 19.96 -9.15 7.17
N THR A 42 18.85 -8.42 7.29
CA THR A 42 18.58 -6.98 7.05
C THR A 42 17.08 -6.80 6.86
N LYS A 43 16.26 -7.33 7.78
CA LYS A 43 14.79 -7.24 7.66
C LYS A 43 14.25 -6.01 8.38
N LYS A 44 13.30 -5.34 7.73
CA LYS A 44 12.51 -4.25 8.33
C LYS A 44 11.58 -4.86 9.38
N ALA A 45 11.64 -4.36 10.60
CA ALA A 45 10.79 -4.74 11.70
C ALA A 45 10.31 -3.49 12.44
N PHE A 46 9.50 -3.69 13.47
CA PHE A 46 9.02 -2.64 14.35
C PHE A 46 9.28 -3.01 15.80
N VAL A 47 9.64 -2.02 16.62
CA VAL A 47 9.71 -2.15 18.09
C VAL A 47 8.84 -1.05 18.68
N ILE A 48 7.77 -1.42 19.39
CA ILE A 48 6.79 -0.45 19.93
C ILE A 48 6.28 0.50 18.81
N GLY A 49 6.08 -0.07 17.62
CA GLY A 49 5.62 0.63 16.41
C GLY A 49 6.63 1.60 15.76
N GLU A 50 7.87 1.68 16.25
CA GLU A 50 8.94 2.42 15.57
C GLU A 50 9.69 1.49 14.60
N PRO A 51 9.88 1.90 13.33
CA PRO A 51 10.56 1.07 12.34
C PRO A 51 12.04 0.91 12.68
N VAL A 52 12.53 -0.31 12.52
CA VAL A 52 13.93 -0.68 12.75
C VAL A 52 14.43 -1.63 11.67
N ILE A 53 15.74 -1.66 11.47
CA ILE A 53 16.41 -2.69 10.68
C ILE A 53 17.06 -3.66 11.66
N VAL A 54 16.70 -4.94 11.59
CA VAL A 54 17.33 -6.00 12.40
C VAL A 54 18.66 -6.39 11.77
N LEU A 55 19.72 -6.33 12.56
CA LEU A 55 21.11 -6.54 12.13
C LEU A 55 21.67 -7.90 12.52
N ALA A 56 21.26 -8.47 13.66
CA ALA A 56 21.72 -9.76 14.17
C ALA A 56 20.81 -10.26 15.31
N PHE A 57 20.79 -11.58 15.55
CA PHE A 57 20.20 -12.19 16.74
C PHE A 57 21.27 -12.80 17.66
N ASP A 58 21.18 -12.46 18.94
CA ASP A 58 22.14 -12.84 19.97
C ASP A 58 21.43 -13.51 21.15
N TYR A 59 22.11 -14.48 21.77
CA TYR A 59 21.67 -15.12 23.01
C TYR A 59 22.84 -15.16 23.99
N GLU A 60 22.59 -14.73 25.24
CA GLU A 60 23.61 -14.72 26.29
C GLU A 60 23.26 -15.67 27.44
N HIS A 61 22.03 -15.63 27.93
CA HIS A 61 21.54 -16.42 29.06
C HIS A 61 20.01 -16.35 29.17
N GLU A 62 19.41 -17.35 29.83
CA GLU A 62 17.96 -17.52 29.98
C GLU A 62 17.21 -16.28 30.46
N ARG A 63 17.75 -15.54 31.44
CA ARG A 63 17.08 -14.35 32.00
C ARG A 63 16.83 -13.24 30.97
N ARG A 64 17.69 -13.14 29.94
CA ARG A 64 17.55 -12.15 28.86
C ARG A 64 16.76 -12.70 27.68
N GLY A 65 16.74 -14.02 27.51
CA GLY A 65 16.22 -14.68 26.31
C GLY A 65 17.00 -14.28 25.05
N VAL A 66 16.49 -14.67 23.89
CA VAL A 66 17.01 -14.24 22.59
C VAL A 66 16.76 -12.75 22.41
N THR A 67 17.79 -12.04 21.97
CA THR A 67 17.79 -10.60 21.70
C THR A 67 18.15 -10.33 20.25
N ALA A 68 17.83 -9.14 19.78
CA ALA A 68 18.17 -8.66 18.46
C ALA A 68 18.87 -7.31 18.55
N ARG A 69 19.93 -7.14 17.76
CA ARG A 69 20.55 -5.84 17.55
C ARG A 69 19.86 -5.14 16.39
N CYS A 70 19.36 -3.94 16.63
CA CYS A 70 18.54 -3.20 15.69
C CYS A 70 19.11 -1.80 15.44
N ARG A 71 18.91 -1.28 14.23
CA ARG A 71 19.25 0.10 13.84
C ARG A 71 18.00 0.90 13.52
N ARG A 72 17.88 2.10 14.08
CA ARG A 72 16.84 3.09 13.73
C ARG A 72 17.18 3.83 12.44
N GLU A 73 16.19 4.52 11.89
CA GLU A 73 16.35 5.39 10.72
C GLU A 73 17.41 6.49 10.93
N ASP A 74 17.56 6.99 12.16
CA ASP A 74 18.59 7.99 12.54
C ASP A 74 20.01 7.41 12.65
N GLY A 75 20.19 6.11 12.43
CA GLY A 75 21.48 5.41 12.49
C GLY A 75 21.84 4.86 13.87
N THR A 76 21.04 5.12 14.91
CA THR A 76 21.32 4.62 16.27
C THR A 76 21.10 3.12 16.36
N GLU A 77 22.06 2.39 16.95
CA GLU A 77 21.95 0.95 17.22
C GLU A 77 21.62 0.67 18.69
N TYR A 78 20.77 -0.33 18.93
CA TYR A 78 20.41 -0.79 20.27
C TYR A 78 19.97 -2.25 20.25
N GLN A 79 19.95 -2.87 21.43
CA GLN A 79 19.54 -4.26 21.63
C GLN A 79 18.10 -4.30 22.17
N VAL A 80 17.28 -5.18 21.61
CA VAL A 80 15.88 -5.42 22.02
C VAL A 80 15.65 -6.91 22.24
N ALA A 81 14.64 -7.28 23.02
CA ALA A 81 14.24 -8.68 23.11
C ALA A 81 13.61 -9.12 21.78
N ALA A 82 13.93 -10.33 21.31
CA ALA A 82 13.39 -10.83 20.05
C ALA A 82 11.84 -10.97 20.08
N CYS A 83 11.28 -11.24 21.26
CA CYS A 83 9.82 -11.27 21.47
C CYS A 83 9.15 -9.90 21.30
N ASP A 84 9.89 -8.80 21.36
CA ASP A 84 9.37 -7.44 21.18
C ASP A 84 9.45 -6.96 19.72
N LEU A 85 10.02 -7.78 18.82
CA LEU A 85 10.10 -7.46 17.40
C LEU A 85 8.82 -7.83 16.66
N PHE A 86 8.28 -6.88 15.92
CA PHE A 86 7.14 -7.11 15.05
C PHE A 86 7.61 -7.06 13.60
N PHE A 87 7.40 -8.15 12.88
CA PHE A 87 7.64 -8.23 11.45
C PHE A 87 6.30 -8.11 10.70
N PRO A 88 6.29 -7.66 9.43
CA PRO A 88 5.09 -7.67 8.61
C PRO A 88 4.42 -9.05 8.62
N ARG A 89 3.09 -9.07 8.76
CA ARG A 89 2.30 -10.32 8.78
C ARG A 89 2.50 -11.08 7.46
N GLY A 90 2.40 -12.41 7.51
CA GLY A 90 2.65 -13.28 6.34
C GLY A 90 4.12 -13.67 6.16
N THR A 91 5.05 -12.84 6.62
CA THR A 91 6.48 -13.13 6.49
C THR A 91 6.92 -14.33 7.36
N THR A 92 7.93 -15.06 6.89
CA THR A 92 8.65 -16.08 7.68
C THR A 92 9.12 -15.50 9.02
N ALA A 93 9.59 -14.26 9.03
CA ALA A 93 10.04 -13.59 10.24
C ALA A 93 8.94 -13.43 11.30
N ALA A 94 7.72 -13.05 10.88
CA ALA A 94 6.59 -12.96 11.78
C ALA A 94 6.22 -14.33 12.35
N ARG A 95 6.26 -15.39 11.53
CA ARG A 95 5.96 -16.77 11.96
C ARG A 95 6.96 -17.28 13.00
N TYR A 96 8.25 -17.09 12.76
CA TYR A 96 9.30 -17.55 13.68
C TYR A 96 9.29 -16.79 15.01
N VAL A 97 9.08 -15.47 15.00
CA VAL A 97 8.92 -14.72 16.26
C VAL A 97 7.63 -15.09 16.99
N ALA A 98 6.54 -15.38 16.27
CA ALA A 98 5.30 -15.88 16.89
C ALA A 98 5.52 -17.24 17.57
N ALA A 99 6.25 -18.16 16.94
CA ALA A 99 6.63 -19.44 17.55
C ALA A 99 7.48 -19.23 18.83
N TYR A 100 8.43 -18.30 18.80
CA TYR A 100 9.24 -17.97 19.98
C TYR A 100 8.43 -17.35 21.11
N ARG A 101 7.51 -16.43 20.81
CA ARG A 101 6.58 -15.87 21.81
C ARG A 101 5.70 -16.95 22.44
N ARG A 102 5.20 -17.87 21.62
CA ARG A 102 4.40 -19.00 22.07
C ARG A 102 5.20 -19.92 22.99
N TRP A 103 6.44 -20.23 22.63
CA TRP A 103 7.35 -21.02 23.46
C TRP A 103 7.64 -20.35 24.81
N LEU A 104 7.78 -19.02 24.84
CA LEU A 104 7.88 -18.23 26.08
C LEU A 104 6.58 -18.17 26.91
N GLY A 105 5.49 -18.78 26.45
CA GLY A 105 4.18 -18.71 27.09
C GLY A 105 3.50 -17.34 26.99
N THR A 106 3.93 -16.51 26.03
CA THR A 106 3.33 -15.21 25.73
C THR A 106 2.39 -15.31 24.53
N ASP A 107 1.55 -14.28 24.34
CA ASP A 107 0.67 -14.22 23.16
C ASP A 107 1.53 -14.29 21.88
N PRO A 108 1.32 -15.30 20.99
CA PRO A 108 2.10 -15.45 19.77
C PRO A 108 1.93 -14.27 18.80
N SER A 109 0.81 -13.56 18.87
CA SER A 109 0.46 -12.44 18.00
C SER A 109 -0.15 -11.32 18.84
N PRO A 110 0.63 -10.69 19.75
CA PRO A 110 0.10 -9.67 20.61
C PRO A 110 -0.27 -8.44 19.78
N PRO A 111 -1.36 -7.74 20.14
CA PRO A 111 -1.80 -6.61 19.37
C PRO A 111 -0.73 -5.53 19.36
N VAL A 112 -0.27 -5.16 18.16
CA VAL A 112 0.76 -4.15 18.02
C VAL A 112 0.12 -2.82 18.34
N LYS A 113 0.41 -2.28 19.52
CA LYS A 113 0.17 -0.85 19.79
C LYS A 113 1.18 -0.04 18.98
N VAL A 114 1.01 -0.03 17.66
CA VAL A 114 1.60 1.01 16.81
C VAL A 114 1.11 2.33 17.37
N PRO A 115 1.97 3.32 17.64
CA PRO A 115 1.53 4.63 18.09
C PRO A 115 0.45 5.13 17.14
N THR A 116 -0.79 5.11 17.62
CA THR A 116 -1.93 5.65 16.89
C THR A 116 -1.65 7.12 16.68
N LYS A 117 -1.43 7.49 15.41
CA LYS A 117 -1.22 8.84 14.89
C LYS A 117 0.10 9.48 15.37
N ARG A 118 1.20 9.26 14.63
CA ARG A 118 2.16 10.37 14.44
C ARG A 118 1.35 11.53 13.84
N LYS A 119 1.05 12.53 14.65
CA LYS A 119 0.33 13.71 14.17
C LYS A 119 1.17 14.31 13.05
N PRO A 120 0.60 14.50 11.85
CA PRO A 120 1.36 15.04 10.74
C PRO A 120 1.99 16.37 11.15
N GLN A 121 3.26 16.56 10.78
CA GLN A 121 3.98 17.80 11.06
C GLN A 121 3.18 18.96 10.44
N LYS A 122 2.91 20.00 11.23
CA LYS A 122 2.16 21.19 10.78
C LYS A 122 3.12 22.21 10.19
N ALA A 123 2.67 22.92 9.15
CA ALA A 123 3.44 24.03 8.60
C ALA A 123 3.62 25.16 9.63
N THR A 124 4.78 25.81 9.58
CA THR A 124 5.10 26.99 10.38
C THR A 124 4.59 28.27 9.70
N ASN A 125 4.77 29.43 10.36
CA ASN A 125 4.38 30.69 9.74
C ASN A 125 5.38 31.13 8.66
N GLU A 126 6.65 30.76 8.84
CA GLU A 126 7.74 30.98 7.90
C GLU A 126 7.55 30.15 6.62
N ASP A 127 6.90 28.99 6.74
CA ASP A 127 6.60 28.12 5.60
C ASP A 127 5.59 28.72 4.61
N LEU A 128 4.79 29.69 5.06
CA LEU A 128 3.68 30.28 4.32
C LEU A 128 4.06 31.71 3.87
N ASP A 129 4.88 31.81 2.83
CA ASP A 129 5.15 33.07 2.16
C ASP A 129 3.94 33.51 1.34
N LEU A 130 3.42 34.71 1.60
CA LEU A 130 2.25 35.25 0.89
C LEU A 130 2.64 36.11 -0.32
N THR A 131 3.94 36.32 -0.56
CA THR A 131 4.43 37.22 -1.62
C THR A 131 4.56 36.54 -2.98
N HIS A 132 4.58 35.21 -2.99
CA HIS A 132 4.69 34.39 -4.19
C HIS A 132 3.57 33.36 -4.26
N ASP A 133 3.37 32.77 -5.44
CA ASP A 133 2.51 31.60 -5.57
C ASP A 133 3.11 30.43 -4.78
N LEU A 134 2.24 29.63 -4.15
CA LEU A 134 2.61 28.46 -3.38
C LEU A 134 2.19 27.19 -4.13
N GLU A 135 3.08 26.20 -4.19
CA GLU A 135 2.72 24.83 -4.57
C GLU A 135 2.37 24.03 -3.32
N LEU A 136 1.20 23.40 -3.34
CA LEU A 136 0.71 22.55 -2.26
C LEU A 136 0.33 21.18 -2.82
N ILE A 137 0.63 20.11 -2.10
CA ILE A 137 0.12 18.77 -2.39
C ILE A 137 -1.27 18.65 -1.77
N ALA A 138 -2.29 18.35 -2.56
CA ALA A 138 -3.63 18.10 -2.06
C ALA A 138 -3.70 16.72 -1.39
N LEU A 139 -4.28 16.64 -0.19
CA LEU A 139 -4.46 15.39 0.56
C LEU A 139 -5.94 15.00 0.68
N ALA A 140 -6.82 15.98 0.86
CA ALA A 140 -8.27 15.74 0.91
C ALA A 140 -9.08 17.00 0.64
N VAL A 141 -10.26 16.85 0.04
CA VAL A 141 -11.22 17.95 -0.17
C VAL A 141 -12.45 17.77 0.73
N LYS A 142 -12.64 18.73 1.65
CA LYS A 142 -13.73 18.79 2.64
C LYS A 142 -14.54 20.08 2.45
N GLY A 143 -15.54 20.02 1.57
CA GLY A 143 -16.31 21.21 1.17
C GLY A 143 -15.39 22.24 0.50
N ASN A 144 -15.35 23.48 1.03
CA ASN A 144 -14.46 24.55 0.57
C ASN A 144 -13.06 24.53 1.24
N ALA A 145 -12.75 23.52 2.04
CA ALA A 145 -11.42 23.29 2.58
C ALA A 145 -10.70 22.18 1.82
N ILE A 146 -9.40 22.35 1.62
CA ILE A 146 -8.49 21.32 1.13
C ILE A 146 -7.44 21.13 2.21
N SER A 147 -7.31 19.90 2.70
CA SER A 147 -6.15 19.51 3.52
C SER A 147 -4.98 19.35 2.56
N CYS A 148 -3.90 20.07 2.80
CA CYS A 148 -2.73 20.06 1.94
C CYS A 148 -1.46 19.80 2.75
N ARG A 149 -0.38 19.44 2.04
CA ARG A 149 0.99 19.45 2.55
C ARG A 149 1.85 20.35 1.67
N ILE A 150 2.67 21.19 2.28
CA ILE A 150 3.67 21.94 1.54
C ILE A 150 4.86 20.99 1.30
N PRO A 151 5.37 20.83 0.06
CA PRO A 151 6.49 19.93 -0.23
C PRO A 151 7.68 20.15 0.72
N GLY A 152 8.20 19.05 1.29
CA GLY A 152 9.32 19.07 2.25
C GLY A 152 9.03 19.73 3.62
N LYS A 153 7.80 20.15 3.87
CA LYS A 153 7.38 20.89 5.07
C LYS A 153 6.14 20.23 5.68
N GLY A 154 5.33 21.00 6.41
CA GLY A 154 4.16 20.48 7.10
C GLY A 154 2.82 20.64 6.38
N GLN A 155 1.77 20.09 7.01
CA GLN A 155 0.39 20.21 6.58
C GLN A 155 -0.19 21.61 6.85
N VAL A 156 -1.08 22.04 5.96
CA VAL A 156 -1.84 23.29 6.00
C VAL A 156 -3.23 23.07 5.42
N THR A 157 -4.25 23.77 5.93
CA THR A 157 -5.58 23.77 5.31
C THR A 157 -5.74 24.97 4.40
N LEU A 158 -5.98 24.72 3.11
CA LEU A 158 -6.36 25.74 2.15
C LEU A 158 -7.88 25.95 2.13
N ARG A 159 -8.33 27.20 2.21
CA ARG A 159 -9.69 27.62 1.87
C ARG A 159 -9.70 28.22 0.48
N SER A 160 -10.43 27.60 -0.44
CA SER A 160 -10.59 28.10 -1.80
C SER A 160 -11.98 27.81 -2.33
N THR A 161 -12.44 28.64 -3.27
CA THR A 161 -13.73 28.46 -3.93
C THR A 161 -13.70 27.33 -4.95
N ARG A 162 -12.54 27.00 -5.56
CA ARG A 162 -12.42 25.94 -6.58
C ARG A 162 -12.00 24.58 -6.02
N SER A 163 -12.35 24.29 -4.76
CA SER A 163 -11.86 23.09 -4.08
C SER A 163 -12.40 21.77 -4.68
N TRP A 164 -13.58 21.80 -5.30
CA TRP A 164 -14.21 20.60 -5.85
C TRP A 164 -13.50 20.05 -7.10
N ASP A 165 -12.71 20.87 -7.79
CA ASP A 165 -11.96 20.48 -9.00
C ASP A 165 -10.70 19.66 -8.65
N VAL A 166 -10.23 19.71 -7.41
CA VAL A 166 -8.95 19.13 -6.97
C VAL A 166 -9.10 17.66 -6.58
N VAL A 167 -8.09 16.86 -6.90
CA VAL A 167 -7.96 15.45 -6.53
C VAL A 167 -6.77 15.28 -5.58
N PRO A 168 -6.89 14.48 -4.50
CA PRO A 168 -5.76 14.11 -3.64
C PRO A 168 -4.59 13.54 -4.44
N GLY A 169 -3.37 13.92 -4.08
CA GLY A 169 -2.13 13.56 -4.78
C GLY A 169 -1.70 14.54 -5.87
N GLU A 170 -2.50 15.56 -6.18
CA GLU A 170 -2.09 16.60 -7.12
C GLU A 170 -1.34 17.75 -6.45
N LEU A 171 -0.48 18.40 -7.24
CA LEU A 171 0.12 19.67 -6.89
C LEU A 171 -0.79 20.80 -7.37
N ILE A 172 -1.24 21.63 -6.43
CA ILE A 172 -2.06 22.81 -6.69
C ILE A 172 -1.21 24.07 -6.54
N THR A 173 -1.27 24.94 -7.56
CA THR A 173 -0.63 26.25 -7.52
C THR A 173 -1.64 27.28 -7.01
N VAL A 174 -1.30 27.94 -5.92
CA VAL A 174 -2.19 28.83 -5.18
C VAL A 174 -1.58 30.21 -5.08
N THR A 175 -2.32 31.25 -5.47
CA THR A 175 -2.00 32.62 -5.09
C THR A 175 -2.56 32.89 -3.70
N PRO A 176 -1.70 32.98 -2.68
CA PRO A 176 -2.15 33.13 -1.30
C PRO A 176 -2.70 34.55 -1.06
N ARG A 177 -3.75 34.66 -0.21
CA ARG A 177 -4.37 35.93 0.18
C ARG A 177 -4.21 36.23 1.67
N LYS A 178 -4.46 35.24 2.51
CA LYS A 178 -4.43 35.38 3.97
C LYS A 178 -4.00 34.07 4.62
N LYS A 179 -3.15 34.16 5.64
CA LYS A 179 -2.84 33.04 6.55
C LYS A 179 -3.35 33.32 7.96
N TRP A 180 -3.75 32.27 8.67
CA TRP A 180 -4.11 32.33 10.09
C TRP A 180 -3.90 30.97 10.75
N ARG A 181 -4.06 30.91 12.08
CA ARG A 181 -4.07 29.65 12.83
C ARG A 181 -5.41 29.47 13.51
N TYR A 182 -5.90 28.24 13.56
CA TYR A 182 -7.08 27.86 14.32
C TYR A 182 -6.78 26.57 15.08
N ALA A 183 -6.98 26.57 16.40
CA ALA A 183 -6.57 25.47 17.29
C ALA A 183 -5.13 24.98 17.05
N GLY A 184 -4.21 25.92 16.80
CA GLY A 184 -2.81 25.64 16.50
C GLY A 184 -2.55 24.99 15.13
N HIS A 185 -3.56 24.76 14.29
CA HIS A 185 -3.42 24.30 12.91
C HIS A 185 -3.29 25.48 11.94
N PRO A 186 -2.34 25.47 10.99
CA PRO A 186 -2.18 26.55 10.03
C PRO A 186 -3.25 26.48 8.92
N TYR A 187 -3.75 27.64 8.54
CA TYR A 187 -4.69 27.82 7.46
C TYR A 187 -4.19 28.88 6.50
N LEU A 188 -4.55 28.70 5.23
CA LEU A 188 -4.34 29.63 4.15
C LEU A 188 -5.65 29.81 3.39
N SER A 189 -5.94 31.02 2.91
CA SER A 189 -6.94 31.23 1.86
C SER A 189 -6.25 31.74 0.61
N GLY A 190 -6.71 31.29 -0.55
CA GLY A 190 -6.10 31.68 -1.81
C GLY A 190 -6.90 31.21 -3.02
N GLU A 191 -6.48 31.70 -4.18
CA GLU A 191 -7.05 31.32 -5.47
C GLU A 191 -6.20 30.22 -6.09
N ILE A 192 -6.85 29.14 -6.54
CA ILE A 192 -6.18 28.06 -7.26
C ILE A 192 -6.04 28.49 -8.72
N LYS A 193 -4.80 28.70 -9.17
CA LYS A 193 -4.46 29.04 -10.56
C LYS A 193 -4.50 27.82 -11.47
N GLY A 194 -4.13 26.66 -10.93
CA GLY A 194 -4.10 25.40 -11.66
C GLY A 194 -3.67 24.26 -10.77
N TRP A 195 -3.67 23.07 -11.35
CA TRP A 195 -3.19 21.85 -10.73
C TRP A 195 -2.47 21.01 -11.79
N ARG A 196 -1.55 20.19 -11.32
CA ARG A 196 -0.79 19.22 -12.11
C ARG A 196 -0.53 17.98 -11.28
N PHE A 197 -0.23 16.89 -11.94
CA PHE A 197 0.27 15.69 -11.28
C PHE A 197 1.78 15.58 -11.48
N ASP A 198 2.50 15.27 -10.39
CA ASP A 198 3.95 15.04 -10.38
C ASP A 198 4.29 14.16 -9.19
N VAL A 199 4.46 12.87 -9.47
CA VAL A 199 4.69 11.85 -8.45
C VAL A 199 6.01 12.06 -7.70
N ALA A 200 7.05 12.56 -8.37
CA ALA A 200 8.35 12.80 -7.75
C ALA A 200 8.25 13.90 -6.69
N ALA A 201 7.48 14.95 -6.97
CA ALA A 201 7.26 16.04 -6.03
C ALA A 201 6.45 15.63 -4.78
N LEU A 202 5.76 14.48 -4.80
CA LEU A 202 5.10 13.93 -3.62
C LEU A 202 6.10 13.42 -2.56
N ASN A 203 7.33 13.10 -2.97
CA ASN A 203 8.41 12.58 -2.13
C ASN A 203 7.92 11.45 -1.21
N LEU A 204 7.26 10.46 -1.81
CA LEU A 204 6.73 9.29 -1.11
C LEU A 204 7.78 8.18 -1.11
N THR A 205 7.86 7.44 0.00
CA THR A 205 8.58 6.16 0.03
C THR A 205 7.82 5.15 -0.83
N PRO A 206 8.44 4.49 -1.81
CA PRO A 206 7.81 3.42 -2.58
C PRO A 206 7.23 2.33 -1.68
N LEU A 207 6.19 1.64 -2.15
CA LEU A 207 5.66 0.47 -1.46
C LEU A 207 6.71 -0.65 -1.50
N THR A 208 6.80 -1.43 -0.44
CA THR A 208 7.65 -2.62 -0.46
C THR A 208 7.03 -3.67 -1.40
N LEU A 209 7.88 -4.43 -2.11
CA LEU A 209 7.48 -5.61 -2.88
C LEU A 209 8.00 -6.85 -2.16
N GLU A 210 7.11 -7.73 -1.75
CA GLU A 210 7.43 -9.06 -1.22
C GLU A 210 7.58 -10.04 -2.38
N ASP A 211 8.64 -10.83 -2.39
CA ASP A 211 8.91 -11.85 -3.41
C ASP A 211 8.06 -13.09 -3.11
N GLU A 212 7.23 -13.47 -4.08
CA GLU A 212 6.28 -14.59 -3.99
C GLU A 212 6.76 -15.80 -4.83
N GLY A 213 8.01 -15.76 -5.27
CA GLY A 213 8.64 -16.81 -6.05
C GLY A 213 8.36 -16.73 -7.55
N MET A 214 8.69 -17.81 -8.26
CA MET A 214 8.58 -17.86 -9.72
C MET A 214 7.20 -18.35 -10.14
N TRP A 215 6.50 -17.51 -10.91
CA TRP A 215 5.30 -17.90 -11.62
C TRP A 215 5.68 -18.66 -12.90
N LEU A 216 5.02 -19.80 -13.13
CA LEU A 216 5.29 -20.70 -14.24
C LEU A 216 4.11 -20.72 -15.22
N PRO A 217 4.28 -20.25 -16.48
CA PRO A 217 3.16 -20.17 -17.43
C PRO A 217 2.49 -21.51 -17.75
N ASN A 218 3.20 -22.63 -17.61
CA ASN A 218 2.66 -23.98 -17.86
C ASN A 218 1.77 -24.50 -16.70
N GLU A 219 1.81 -23.84 -15.54
CA GLU A 219 0.93 -24.15 -14.39
C GLU A 219 -0.31 -23.26 -14.36
N GLU A 220 -0.33 -22.18 -15.15
CA GLU A 220 -1.47 -21.28 -15.28
C GLU A 220 -2.61 -21.92 -16.10
N TYR A 221 -3.85 -21.64 -15.69
CA TYR A 221 -5.02 -22.03 -16.44
C TYR A 221 -5.31 -21.05 -17.60
N TRP A 222 -5.10 -21.51 -18.84
CA TRP A 222 -5.34 -20.73 -20.07
C TRP A 222 -6.68 -21.02 -20.75
N GLY A 223 -7.64 -21.59 -20.02
CA GLY A 223 -8.90 -22.04 -20.58
C GLY A 223 -8.91 -23.52 -20.96
N GLU A 224 -9.98 -23.92 -21.65
CA GLU A 224 -10.19 -25.31 -22.05
C GLU A 224 -9.13 -25.76 -23.08
N PRO A 225 -8.59 -26.99 -22.99
CA PRO A 225 -7.49 -27.45 -23.86
C PRO A 225 -7.77 -27.42 -25.36
N ASP A 226 -9.04 -27.45 -25.76
CA ASP A 226 -9.50 -27.44 -27.15
C ASP A 226 -9.71 -26.03 -27.73
N LYS A 227 -9.67 -24.99 -26.88
CA LYS A 227 -9.80 -23.60 -27.34
C LYS A 227 -8.45 -23.04 -27.80
N PRO A 228 -8.42 -22.34 -28.95
CA PRO A 228 -7.19 -21.76 -29.45
C PRO A 228 -6.77 -20.57 -28.56
N LEU A 229 -5.49 -20.57 -28.17
CA LEU A 229 -4.89 -19.45 -27.46
C LEU A 229 -4.95 -18.16 -28.29
N GLU A 230 -5.31 -17.06 -27.64
CA GLU A 230 -5.27 -15.72 -28.19
C GLU A 230 -3.83 -15.24 -28.39
N GLY A 231 -3.67 -14.18 -29.20
CA GLY A 231 -2.35 -13.64 -29.52
C GLY A 231 -1.58 -13.14 -28.30
N TRP A 232 -2.26 -12.57 -27.30
CA TRP A 232 -1.64 -12.07 -26.08
C TRP A 232 -1.20 -13.21 -25.14
N GLU A 233 -1.99 -14.28 -25.04
CA GLU A 233 -1.65 -15.46 -24.23
C GLU A 233 -0.37 -16.12 -24.75
N LYS A 234 -0.28 -16.31 -26.07
CA LYS A 234 0.93 -16.86 -26.71
C LYS A 234 2.18 -16.04 -26.40
N GLN A 235 2.06 -14.71 -26.38
CA GLN A 235 3.20 -13.84 -26.05
C GLN A 235 3.65 -14.02 -24.60
N ILE A 236 2.71 -14.08 -23.66
CA ILE A 236 3.02 -14.29 -22.24
C ILE A 236 3.60 -15.69 -21.99
N ILE A 237 3.04 -16.73 -22.61
CA ILE A 237 3.57 -18.09 -22.50
C ILE A 237 4.99 -18.16 -23.08
N THR A 238 5.22 -17.54 -24.25
CA THR A 238 6.55 -17.50 -24.89
C THR A 238 7.58 -16.75 -24.04
N ARG A 239 7.18 -15.71 -23.30
CA ARG A 239 8.05 -15.00 -22.36
C ARG A 239 8.60 -15.92 -21.27
N GLY A 240 7.88 -16.98 -20.91
CA GLY A 240 8.34 -17.97 -19.95
C GLY A 240 8.20 -17.55 -18.48
N PRO A 241 8.86 -18.28 -17.57
CA PRO A 241 8.83 -18.02 -16.12
C PRO A 241 9.25 -16.60 -15.74
N ARG A 242 8.59 -16.05 -14.72
CA ARG A 242 8.83 -14.70 -14.21
C ARG A 242 8.57 -14.62 -12.69
N PRO A 243 9.30 -13.77 -11.95
CA PRO A 243 9.05 -13.59 -10.53
C PRO A 243 7.70 -12.90 -10.30
N ALA A 244 6.95 -13.37 -9.30
CA ALA A 244 5.73 -12.77 -8.81
C ALA A 244 6.02 -11.99 -7.53
N TYR A 245 5.28 -10.90 -7.31
CA TYR A 245 5.43 -10.08 -6.12
C TYR A 245 4.07 -9.73 -5.52
N GLU A 246 4.06 -9.49 -4.21
CA GLU A 246 2.97 -8.85 -3.49
C GLU A 246 3.37 -7.43 -3.03
N MET A 247 2.53 -6.44 -3.31
CA MET A 247 2.74 -5.06 -2.83
C MET A 247 2.43 -4.92 -1.33
N GLU A 248 3.14 -4.03 -0.65
CA GLU A 248 2.80 -3.60 0.72
C GLU A 248 1.36 -3.07 0.79
N GLN A 249 0.60 -3.56 1.78
CA GLN A 249 -0.72 -3.04 2.09
C GLN A 249 -0.61 -1.77 2.94
N VAL A 250 -1.27 -0.70 2.51
CA VAL A 250 -1.34 0.57 3.25
C VAL A 250 -2.80 0.94 3.49
N ILE A 251 -3.30 0.68 4.69
CA ILE A 251 -4.64 1.08 5.14
C ILE A 251 -4.49 1.84 6.47
N PRO A 252 -4.41 3.18 6.43
CA PRO A 252 -4.18 3.96 7.64
C PRO A 252 -5.33 3.82 8.65
N GLY A 253 -5.02 3.35 9.85
CA GLY A 253 -5.97 3.25 10.95
C GLY A 253 -6.75 1.94 11.02
N GLU A 254 -6.47 0.98 10.13
CA GLU A 254 -6.86 -0.41 10.32
C GLU A 254 -6.20 -0.94 11.60
N ASP A 255 -6.99 -1.57 12.46
CA ASP A 255 -6.49 -2.35 13.58
C ASP A 255 -6.31 -3.80 13.11
N PRO A 256 -5.07 -4.33 13.04
CA PRO A 256 -4.84 -5.70 12.61
C PRO A 256 -5.52 -6.75 13.49
N ASP A 257 -5.93 -6.40 14.71
CA ASP A 257 -6.53 -7.31 15.69
C ASP A 257 -8.05 -7.17 15.78
N ASP A 258 -8.63 -6.21 15.05
CA ASP A 258 -10.06 -6.02 14.90
C ASP A 258 -10.44 -5.94 13.40
N PRO A 259 -10.77 -7.07 12.76
CA PRO A 259 -11.13 -7.11 11.34
C PRO A 259 -12.40 -6.32 11.01
N ASP A 260 -13.17 -5.88 12.01
CA ASP A 260 -14.33 -5.01 11.81
C ASP A 260 -13.92 -3.53 11.63
N THR A 261 -12.62 -3.21 11.69
CA THR A 261 -12.08 -1.85 11.53
C THR A 261 -11.43 -1.59 10.17
N ASP A 262 -11.87 -2.25 9.09
CA ASP A 262 -11.40 -1.92 7.73
C ASP A 262 -12.13 -0.66 7.20
N PRO A 263 -11.48 0.51 7.14
CA PRO A 263 -12.11 1.75 6.66
C PRO A 263 -12.40 1.73 5.15
N ILE A 264 -11.76 0.86 4.37
CA ILE A 264 -12.13 0.66 2.96
C ILE A 264 -13.45 -0.08 2.87
N LEU A 265 -13.61 -1.17 3.64
CA LEU A 265 -14.87 -1.90 3.71
C LEU A 265 -16.01 -1.01 4.23
N GLU A 266 -15.77 -0.25 5.30
CA GLU A 266 -16.72 0.76 5.82
C GLU A 266 -17.14 1.73 4.71
N SER A 267 -16.19 2.24 3.92
CA SER A 267 -16.52 3.12 2.80
C SER A 267 -17.35 2.43 1.71
N VAL A 268 -17.14 1.13 1.47
CA VAL A 268 -17.93 0.37 0.49
C VAL A 268 -19.35 0.19 0.99
N GLU A 269 -19.52 -0.20 2.26
CA GLU A 269 -20.82 -0.35 2.90
C GLU A 269 -21.61 0.97 2.92
N LEU A 270 -20.96 2.09 3.25
CA LEU A 270 -21.55 3.42 3.19
C LEU A 270 -22.04 3.76 1.77
N LYS A 271 -21.23 3.45 0.74
CA LYS A 271 -21.63 3.65 -0.67
C LYS A 271 -22.84 2.78 -1.02
N GLU A 272 -22.85 1.51 -0.62
CA GLU A 272 -23.95 0.58 -0.88
C GLU A 272 -25.25 0.99 -0.16
N ALA A 273 -25.14 1.59 1.02
CA ALA A 273 -26.25 2.21 1.74
C ALA A 273 -26.70 3.55 1.12
N GLY A 274 -26.00 4.06 0.10
CA GLY A 274 -26.30 5.32 -0.58
C GLY A 274 -25.69 6.57 0.09
N ASP A 275 -24.87 6.41 1.13
CA ASP A 275 -24.15 7.51 1.78
C ASP A 275 -22.80 7.79 1.09
N TYR A 276 -22.88 8.27 -0.15
CA TYR A 276 -21.72 8.63 -0.95
C TYR A 276 -20.85 9.72 -0.30
N GLY A 277 -21.45 10.58 0.52
CA GLY A 277 -20.76 11.68 1.19
C GLY A 277 -19.81 11.16 2.26
N GLU A 278 -20.31 10.29 3.14
CA GLU A 278 -19.51 9.68 4.19
C GLU A 278 -18.50 8.67 3.65
N ALA A 279 -18.88 7.85 2.65
CA ALA A 279 -17.94 6.99 1.93
C ALA A 279 -16.73 7.79 1.40
N ARG A 280 -17.00 8.88 0.67
CA ARG A 280 -15.95 9.78 0.18
C ARG A 280 -15.13 10.39 1.32
N ARG A 281 -15.76 10.77 2.43
CA ARG A 281 -15.08 11.35 3.60
C ARG A 281 -14.12 10.36 4.23
N THR A 282 -14.50 9.09 4.35
CA THR A 282 -13.66 8.01 4.90
C THR A 282 -12.41 7.83 4.06
N LEU A 283 -12.55 7.63 2.74
CA LEU A 283 -11.41 7.49 1.82
C LEU A 283 -10.48 8.71 1.83
N MET A 284 -11.03 9.92 1.88
CA MET A 284 -10.25 11.16 1.99
C MET A 284 -9.44 11.24 3.29
N ASN A 285 -9.94 10.68 4.40
CA ASN A 285 -9.17 10.67 5.65
C ASN A 285 -8.00 9.68 5.59
N LEU A 286 -8.15 8.57 4.88
CA LEU A 286 -7.03 7.65 4.60
C LEU A 286 -5.91 8.37 3.86
N LEU A 287 -6.25 9.13 2.82
CA LEU A 287 -5.26 9.89 2.02
C LEU A 287 -4.61 11.07 2.76
N VAL A 288 -5.27 11.60 3.80
CA VAL A 288 -4.63 12.57 4.72
C VAL A 288 -3.58 11.91 5.59
N ALA A 289 -3.79 10.65 5.97
CA ALA A 289 -2.87 9.89 6.78
C ALA A 289 -1.70 9.33 5.95
N ASP A 290 -1.99 8.69 4.80
CA ASP A 290 -0.99 8.22 3.86
C ASP A 290 -1.52 8.24 2.42
N LEU A 291 -0.87 9.02 1.54
CA LEU A 291 -1.20 9.07 0.10
C LEU A 291 -0.93 7.74 -0.61
N ARG A 292 -0.13 6.85 -0.01
CA ARG A 292 0.20 5.51 -0.52
C ARG A 292 -0.95 4.52 -0.38
N CYS A 293 -2.06 4.88 0.26
CA CYS A 293 -3.27 4.07 0.28
C CYS A 293 -3.91 4.02 -1.12
N LEU A 294 -3.43 3.09 -1.95
CA LEU A 294 -3.89 2.93 -3.34
C LEU A 294 -5.38 2.59 -3.43
N ASP A 295 -5.90 1.85 -2.45
CA ASP A 295 -7.31 1.43 -2.48
C ASP A 295 -8.23 2.64 -2.29
N ALA A 296 -7.82 3.63 -1.47
CA ALA A 296 -8.56 4.88 -1.35
C ALA A 296 -8.62 5.65 -2.68
N HIS A 297 -7.54 5.68 -3.47
CA HIS A 297 -7.54 6.26 -4.81
C HIS A 297 -8.45 5.48 -5.78
N ALA A 298 -8.37 4.15 -5.78
CA ALA A 298 -9.23 3.30 -6.60
C ALA A 298 -10.73 3.52 -6.28
N HIS A 299 -11.09 3.51 -5.00
CA HIS A 299 -12.48 3.70 -4.58
C HIS A 299 -12.99 5.13 -4.81
N LEU A 300 -12.15 6.15 -4.67
CA LEU A 300 -12.53 7.52 -5.06
C LEU A 300 -12.75 7.65 -6.57
N GLY A 301 -11.93 6.97 -7.38
CA GLY A 301 -12.14 6.83 -8.81
C GLY A 301 -13.48 6.17 -9.12
N ASN A 302 -13.80 5.05 -8.45
CA ASN A 302 -15.07 4.34 -8.60
C ASN A 302 -16.28 5.24 -8.29
N LEU A 303 -16.22 6.02 -7.20
CA LEU A 303 -17.30 6.96 -6.83
C LEU A 303 -17.53 8.05 -7.89
N ALA A 304 -16.49 8.43 -8.63
CA ALA A 304 -16.57 9.45 -9.68
C ALA A 304 -16.87 8.87 -11.07
N PHE A 305 -16.60 7.58 -11.30
CA PHE A 305 -16.52 6.97 -12.63
C PHE A 305 -17.78 7.19 -13.46
N ASP A 306 -18.96 6.88 -12.91
CA ASP A 306 -20.20 6.90 -13.69
C ASP A 306 -20.63 8.30 -14.15
N HIS A 307 -20.30 9.34 -13.38
CA HIS A 307 -20.85 10.68 -13.57
C HIS A 307 -19.81 11.77 -13.87
N GLN A 308 -18.52 11.54 -13.60
CA GLN A 308 -17.44 12.51 -13.71
C GLN A 308 -16.14 11.81 -14.16
N VAL A 309 -16.13 11.30 -15.39
CA VAL A 309 -15.00 10.51 -15.91
C VAL A 309 -13.68 11.28 -15.91
N GLU A 310 -13.70 12.60 -16.15
CA GLU A 310 -12.54 13.49 -16.11
C GLU A 310 -11.94 13.63 -14.71
N LYS A 311 -12.75 13.38 -13.68
CA LYS A 311 -12.29 13.36 -12.29
C LYS A 311 -11.86 11.96 -11.87
N ALA A 312 -12.59 10.93 -12.31
CA ALA A 312 -12.26 9.54 -12.03
C ALA A 312 -10.88 9.17 -12.57
N ILE A 313 -10.57 9.57 -13.81
CA ILE A 313 -9.26 9.29 -14.43
C ILE A 313 -8.10 9.81 -13.58
N ARG A 314 -8.25 11.01 -12.99
CA ARG A 314 -7.21 11.63 -12.15
C ARG A 314 -7.02 10.88 -10.83
N HIS A 315 -8.09 10.38 -10.21
CA HIS A 315 -7.97 9.53 -9.02
C HIS A 315 -7.20 8.23 -9.32
N TYR A 316 -7.57 7.55 -10.41
CA TYR A 316 -6.86 6.33 -10.81
C TYR A 316 -5.41 6.61 -11.21
N GLU A 317 -5.17 7.69 -11.97
CA GLU A 317 -3.83 8.08 -12.43
C GLU A 317 -2.87 8.31 -11.27
N VAL A 318 -3.32 9.01 -10.22
CA VAL A 318 -2.53 9.20 -8.99
C VAL A 318 -2.19 7.84 -8.36
N GLY A 319 -3.18 6.95 -8.20
CA GLY A 319 -2.95 5.63 -7.62
C GLY A 319 -2.00 4.75 -8.45
N VAL A 320 -2.12 4.78 -9.78
CA VAL A 320 -1.21 4.08 -10.69
C VAL A 320 0.22 4.57 -10.48
N HIS A 321 0.46 5.87 -10.61
CA HIS A 321 1.82 6.39 -10.56
C HIS A 321 2.47 6.26 -9.18
N ILE A 322 1.69 6.33 -8.09
CA ILE A 322 2.21 6.04 -6.74
C ILE A 322 2.63 4.56 -6.64
N GLY A 323 1.82 3.62 -7.14
CA GLY A 323 2.17 2.20 -7.15
C GLY A 323 3.42 1.91 -7.99
N GLU A 324 3.56 2.57 -9.14
CA GLU A 324 4.69 2.43 -10.07
C GLU A 324 6.04 2.84 -9.49
N LEU A 325 6.07 3.74 -8.49
CA LEU A 325 7.30 4.06 -7.75
C LEU A 325 8.01 2.80 -7.22
N SER A 326 7.24 1.73 -6.98
CA SER A 326 7.71 0.47 -6.40
C SER A 326 8.23 -0.51 -7.45
N LEU A 327 7.80 -0.37 -8.71
CA LEU A 327 8.09 -1.32 -9.79
C LEU A 327 9.43 -1.04 -10.47
N GLY A 328 9.87 0.22 -10.50
CA GLY A 328 11.04 0.65 -11.26
C GLY A 328 10.81 0.71 -12.78
N GLU A 329 11.75 1.30 -13.52
CA GLU A 329 11.56 1.65 -14.95
C GLU A 329 11.35 0.45 -15.89
N ASN A 330 11.84 -0.74 -15.53
CA ASN A 330 11.82 -1.93 -16.38
C ASN A 330 11.27 -3.15 -15.65
N PHE A 331 10.23 -2.96 -14.84
CA PHE A 331 9.59 -4.07 -14.13
C PHE A 331 9.12 -5.15 -15.11
N ASP A 332 9.66 -6.36 -14.95
CA ASP A 332 9.37 -7.53 -15.79
C ASP A 332 8.86 -8.72 -14.95
N GLY A 333 8.35 -8.42 -13.75
CA GLY A 333 7.69 -9.35 -12.84
C GLY A 333 6.17 -9.36 -13.01
N LEU A 334 5.50 -10.12 -12.16
CA LEU A 334 4.05 -10.18 -12.04
C LEU A 334 3.55 -9.56 -10.74
N LEU A 335 2.29 -9.13 -10.79
CA LEU A 335 1.47 -8.79 -9.63
C LEU A 335 0.17 -9.60 -9.72
N PRO A 336 0.19 -10.91 -9.43
CA PRO A 336 -1.01 -11.74 -9.54
C PRO A 336 -2.11 -11.28 -8.59
N TRP A 337 -3.37 -11.36 -9.03
CA TRP A 337 -4.55 -10.99 -8.23
C TRP A 337 -4.75 -11.86 -6.97
N GLY A 338 -4.19 -13.07 -6.98
CA GLY A 338 -4.23 -14.00 -5.86
C GLY A 338 -3.61 -13.41 -4.60
N HIS A 339 -2.54 -12.62 -4.75
CA HIS A 339 -1.94 -11.81 -3.70
C HIS A 339 -2.83 -10.57 -3.49
N ILE A 340 -3.52 -10.56 -2.35
CA ILE A 340 -4.64 -9.63 -2.09
C ILE A 340 -4.16 -8.18 -2.13
N ASN A 341 -2.93 -7.92 -1.72
CA ASN A 341 -2.41 -6.57 -1.61
C ASN A 341 -2.03 -5.96 -2.97
N ASN A 342 -2.01 -6.75 -4.05
CA ASN A 342 -1.88 -6.24 -5.41
C ASN A 342 -3.18 -5.62 -5.95
N ARG A 343 -4.33 -6.00 -5.39
CA ARG A 343 -5.66 -5.63 -5.91
C ARG A 343 -5.89 -4.12 -5.97
N PRO A 344 -5.49 -3.30 -4.98
CA PRO A 344 -5.61 -1.85 -5.06
C PRO A 344 -4.94 -1.24 -6.29
N PHE A 345 -3.68 -1.58 -6.56
CA PHE A 345 -2.94 -1.10 -7.73
C PHE A 345 -3.58 -1.59 -9.04
N LEU A 346 -3.95 -2.87 -9.08
CA LEU A 346 -4.63 -3.51 -10.20
C LEU A 346 -6.01 -2.89 -10.51
N ARG A 347 -6.74 -2.41 -9.49
CA ARG A 347 -7.98 -1.63 -9.65
C ARG A 347 -7.70 -0.23 -10.18
N CYS A 348 -6.66 0.45 -9.69
CA CYS A 348 -6.25 1.74 -10.24
C CYS A 348 -5.92 1.63 -11.74
N LEU A 349 -5.13 0.63 -12.14
CA LEU A 349 -4.82 0.38 -13.57
C LEU A 349 -6.08 0.12 -14.39
N ASN A 350 -6.98 -0.74 -13.88
CA ASN A 350 -8.23 -1.05 -14.57
C ASN A 350 -9.08 0.21 -14.77
N GLY A 351 -9.36 0.94 -13.69
CA GLY A 351 -10.14 2.18 -13.74
C GLY A 351 -9.52 3.23 -14.66
N TYR A 352 -8.19 3.38 -14.63
CA TYR A 352 -7.47 4.28 -15.52
C TYR A 352 -7.67 3.90 -17.00
N GLY A 353 -7.47 2.62 -17.35
CA GLY A 353 -7.69 2.12 -18.70
C GLY A 353 -9.13 2.29 -19.20
N LEU A 354 -10.12 1.99 -18.35
CA LEU A 354 -11.54 2.18 -18.67
C LEU A 354 -11.86 3.67 -18.87
N CYS A 355 -11.32 4.56 -18.03
CA CYS A 355 -11.48 6.01 -18.19
C CYS A 355 -10.85 6.52 -19.50
N LEU A 356 -9.63 6.07 -19.85
CA LEU A 356 -8.99 6.42 -21.11
C LEU A 356 -9.88 6.01 -22.29
N TRP A 357 -10.44 4.81 -22.25
CA TRP A 357 -11.32 4.33 -23.31
C TRP A 357 -12.61 5.16 -23.42
N ARG A 358 -13.27 5.46 -22.29
CA ARG A 358 -14.45 6.36 -22.23
C ARG A 358 -14.18 7.76 -22.77
N LEU A 359 -12.96 8.26 -22.55
CA LEU A 359 -12.52 9.57 -23.02
C LEU A 359 -12.01 9.55 -24.49
N GLY A 360 -12.10 8.42 -25.18
CA GLY A 360 -11.65 8.28 -26.57
C GLY A 360 -10.13 8.20 -26.74
N ARG A 361 -9.36 8.07 -25.65
CA ARG A 361 -7.90 7.85 -25.65
C ARG A 361 -7.57 6.37 -25.90
N ILE A 362 -8.06 5.85 -27.03
CA ILE A 362 -8.12 4.42 -27.35
C ILE A 362 -6.75 3.75 -27.31
N LYS A 363 -5.73 4.36 -27.94
CA LYS A 363 -4.37 3.79 -27.97
C LYS A 363 -3.83 3.59 -26.55
N GLU A 364 -3.97 4.60 -25.70
CA GLU A 364 -3.46 4.58 -24.33
C GLU A 364 -4.23 3.57 -23.48
N ALA A 365 -5.54 3.44 -23.66
CA ALA A 365 -6.33 2.38 -23.03
C ALA A 365 -5.81 0.99 -23.43
N GLY A 366 -5.52 0.77 -24.71
CA GLY A 366 -4.96 -0.49 -25.20
C GLY A 366 -3.58 -0.81 -24.63
N ASP A 367 -2.73 0.21 -24.45
CA ASP A 367 -1.42 0.07 -23.81
C ASP A 367 -1.58 -0.32 -22.33
N VAL A 368 -2.51 0.31 -21.60
CA VAL A 368 -2.83 -0.03 -20.20
C VAL A 368 -3.40 -1.45 -20.06
N PHE A 369 -4.37 -1.83 -20.90
CA PHE A 369 -4.94 -3.19 -20.85
C PHE A 369 -3.92 -4.26 -21.22
N THR A 370 -3.05 -3.99 -22.19
CA THR A 370 -1.93 -4.87 -22.50
C THR A 370 -1.06 -5.03 -21.25
N ARG A 371 -0.64 -3.94 -20.61
CA ARG A 371 0.17 -4.00 -19.39
C ARG A 371 -0.50 -4.79 -18.26
N MET A 372 -1.81 -4.64 -18.08
CA MET A 372 -2.55 -5.40 -17.07
C MET A 372 -2.46 -6.91 -17.30
N LEU A 373 -2.59 -7.38 -18.55
CA LEU A 373 -2.44 -8.81 -18.88
C LEU A 373 -1.00 -9.30 -18.62
N TRP A 374 0.00 -8.46 -18.85
CA TRP A 374 1.39 -8.80 -18.56
C TRP A 374 1.69 -8.89 -17.06
N LEU A 375 1.07 -8.02 -16.25
CA LEU A 375 1.22 -8.02 -14.79
C LEU A 375 0.38 -9.13 -14.11
N ASN A 376 -0.84 -9.36 -14.58
CA ASN A 376 -1.79 -10.33 -14.02
C ASN A 376 -2.43 -11.16 -15.15
N PRO A 377 -1.76 -12.21 -15.66
CA PRO A 377 -2.25 -13.03 -16.77
C PRO A 377 -3.60 -13.72 -16.51
N THR A 378 -3.88 -14.07 -15.25
CA THR A 378 -5.19 -14.62 -14.84
C THR A 378 -6.33 -13.64 -15.09
N ASP A 379 -6.04 -12.34 -15.25
CA ASP A 379 -6.96 -11.27 -15.66
C ASP A 379 -8.32 -11.30 -14.96
N ASN A 380 -8.29 -11.22 -13.64
CA ASN A 380 -9.48 -11.21 -12.81
C ASN A 380 -10.34 -9.96 -13.03
N GLN A 381 -9.75 -8.87 -13.56
CA GLN A 381 -10.48 -7.66 -13.92
C GLN A 381 -11.19 -7.76 -15.27
N GLY A 382 -10.91 -8.80 -16.07
CA GLY A 382 -11.61 -9.09 -17.31
C GLY A 382 -11.23 -8.19 -18.49
N VAL A 383 -10.02 -7.59 -18.49
CA VAL A 383 -9.61 -6.71 -19.61
C VAL A 383 -9.38 -7.48 -20.91
N ARG A 384 -9.20 -8.81 -20.86
CA ARG A 384 -9.12 -9.67 -22.05
C ARG A 384 -10.36 -9.57 -22.94
N PHE A 385 -11.53 -9.32 -22.36
CA PHE A 385 -12.78 -9.16 -23.10
C PHE A 385 -12.89 -7.79 -23.79
N LEU A 386 -12.09 -6.81 -23.36
CA LEU A 386 -12.14 -5.43 -23.85
C LEU A 386 -11.02 -5.12 -24.84
N ILE A 387 -9.87 -5.80 -24.70
CA ILE A 387 -8.64 -5.42 -25.39
C ILE A 387 -8.75 -5.48 -26.91
N ASN A 388 -9.51 -6.44 -27.45
CA ASN A 388 -9.69 -6.57 -28.89
C ASN A 388 -10.57 -5.45 -29.45
N ASP A 389 -11.63 -5.06 -28.75
CA ASP A 389 -12.50 -3.95 -29.14
C ASP A 389 -11.73 -2.62 -29.13
N VAL A 390 -10.96 -2.38 -28.07
CA VAL A 390 -10.09 -1.21 -27.94
C VAL A 390 -9.04 -1.18 -29.06
N ARG A 391 -8.35 -2.30 -29.32
CA ARG A 391 -7.35 -2.39 -30.40
C ARG A 391 -7.93 -2.18 -31.79
N ASN A 392 -9.19 -2.56 -31.99
CA ASN A 392 -9.92 -2.34 -33.24
C ASN A 392 -10.51 -0.93 -33.36
N GLY A 393 -10.28 -0.05 -32.39
CA GLY A 393 -10.73 1.33 -32.44
C GLY A 393 -12.20 1.54 -32.08
N LYS A 394 -12.87 0.53 -31.49
CA LYS A 394 -14.27 0.69 -31.09
C LYS A 394 -14.40 1.71 -29.98
N ALA A 395 -15.45 2.53 -30.06
CA ALA A 395 -15.79 3.44 -28.97
C ALA A 395 -16.38 2.65 -27.79
N TRP A 396 -16.31 3.23 -26.58
CA TRP A 396 -16.79 2.59 -25.34
C TRP A 396 -18.27 2.14 -25.38
N HIS A 397 -19.11 2.76 -26.22
CA HIS A 397 -20.55 2.49 -26.31
C HIS A 397 -20.96 1.68 -27.56
N GLU A 398 -19.99 1.23 -28.36
CA GLU A 398 -20.19 0.39 -29.55
C GLU A 398 -19.95 -1.08 -29.24
#